data_AF-A0A1C4YCD9-F1
#
_entry.id   AF-A0A1C4YCD9-F1
#
_cell.length_a   1.000
_cell.length_b   1.000
_cell.length_c   1.000
_cell.angle_alpha   90.00
_cell.angle_beta   90.00
_cell.angle_gamma   90.00
#
_symmetry.space_group_name_H-M   'P 1'
#
loop_
_entity.id
_entity.type
_entity.pdbx_description
1 polymer ?
#
loop_
_entity_poly.entity_id
_entity_poly.type
_entity_poly.pdbx_seq_one_letter_code
_entity_poly.pdbx_strand_id
1 'polypeptide(L)'
;MWKAPAGTEAQLRGVTTLVYPLTDAENGVLNPLGLNCLRTFPVVGTVNWGARTTAGADVLASQWKYTPVRRLALYIEESVFRGTQWAVFEPNDEPLWSQLRLNLTSFMQDLFRKGAFAGRTPREAYLVRCDAETTTSDDRDRGVVNVVVGFAPLKPAEFVIIRIQQLAGQNPS
;
A
#
# COMPACT_ATOMS: atom_id res chain seq x y z
N MET A 1 8.55 -2.39 2.70
CA MET A 1 7.15 -2.86 2.90
C MET A 1 6.21 -2.38 1.81
N TRP A 2 6.25 -1.09 1.46
CA TRP A 2 5.34 -0.47 0.47
C TRP A 2 5.85 -0.48 -0.98
N LYS A 3 7.11 -0.87 -1.24
CA LYS A 3 7.59 -1.16 -2.60
C LYS A 3 7.05 -2.51 -3.06
N ALA A 4 6.57 -2.58 -4.31
CA ALA A 4 6.13 -3.84 -4.90
C ALA A 4 7.28 -4.86 -4.91
N PRO A 5 7.07 -6.10 -4.44
CA PRO A 5 8.06 -7.17 -4.51
C PRO A 5 8.10 -7.80 -5.91
N ALA A 6 8.07 -6.98 -6.96
CA ALA A 6 7.97 -7.39 -8.36
C ALA A 6 8.74 -6.42 -9.27
N GLY A 7 8.93 -6.81 -10.53
CA GLY A 7 9.66 -6.04 -11.53
C GLY A 7 11.12 -6.48 -11.65
N THR A 8 11.93 -5.68 -12.33
CA THR A 8 13.31 -6.02 -12.68
C THR A 8 14.25 -6.17 -11.49
N GLU A 9 13.90 -5.55 -10.35
CA GLU A 9 14.64 -5.68 -9.09
C GLU A 9 14.24 -6.93 -8.28
N ALA A 10 13.15 -7.61 -8.63
CA ALA A 10 12.65 -8.78 -7.91
C ALA A 10 13.22 -10.09 -8.49
N GLN A 11 14.55 -10.15 -8.64
CA GLN A 11 15.26 -11.30 -9.21
C GLN A 11 15.23 -12.52 -8.29
N LEU A 12 15.02 -13.69 -8.89
CA LEU A 12 15.10 -14.97 -8.20
C LEU A 12 16.54 -15.48 -8.25
N ARG A 13 17.07 -15.87 -7.08
CA ARG A 13 18.44 -16.38 -6.96
C ARG A 13 18.49 -17.89 -7.21
N GLY A 14 19.52 -18.34 -7.90
CA GLY A 14 19.76 -19.77 -8.14
C GLY A 14 18.82 -20.43 -9.15
N VAL A 15 18.00 -19.64 -9.86
CA VAL A 15 17.11 -20.16 -10.90
C VAL A 15 17.86 -20.27 -12.21
N THR A 16 17.96 -21.50 -12.75
CA THR A 16 18.56 -21.74 -14.06
C THR A 16 17.57 -21.45 -15.19
N THR A 17 16.34 -21.97 -15.10
CA THR A 17 15.29 -21.74 -16.09
C THR A 17 13.90 -21.92 -15.48
N LEU A 18 12.89 -21.31 -16.11
CA LEU A 18 11.48 -21.59 -15.83
C LEU A 18 11.01 -22.74 -16.73
N VAL A 19 10.19 -23.64 -16.19
CA VAL A 19 9.62 -24.76 -16.96
C VAL A 19 8.74 -24.25 -18.11
N TYR A 20 8.02 -23.15 -17.90
CA TYR A 20 7.14 -22.56 -18.88
C TYR A 20 7.56 -21.10 -19.17
N PRO A 21 8.06 -20.79 -20.37
CA PRO A 21 8.42 -19.42 -20.75
C PRO A 21 7.18 -18.64 -21.17
N LEU A 22 6.54 -17.92 -20.23
CA LEU A 22 5.38 -17.08 -20.51
C LEU A 22 5.70 -15.94 -21.48
N THR A 23 4.84 -15.78 -22.47
CA THR A 23 4.78 -14.59 -23.34
C THR A 23 4.09 -13.41 -22.63
N ASP A 24 4.15 -12.22 -23.24
CA ASP A 24 3.42 -11.06 -22.75
C ASP A 24 1.90 -11.22 -22.88
N ALA A 25 1.43 -11.85 -23.97
CA ALA A 25 0.00 -12.09 -24.18
C ALA A 25 -0.57 -13.03 -23.11
N GLU A 26 0.12 -14.14 -22.81
CA GLU A 26 -0.32 -15.10 -21.80
C GLU A 26 -0.31 -14.48 -20.40
N ASN A 27 0.75 -13.75 -20.05
CA ASN A 27 0.80 -13.04 -18.78
C ASN A 27 -0.33 -11.99 -18.69
N GLY A 28 -0.65 -11.32 -19.79
CA GLY A 28 -1.77 -10.38 -19.88
C GLY A 28 -3.14 -11.00 -19.59
N VAL A 29 -3.33 -12.28 -19.88
CA VAL A 29 -4.57 -13.03 -19.54
C VAL A 29 -4.60 -13.43 -18.07
N LEU A 30 -3.45 -13.77 -17.49
CA LEU A 30 -3.36 -14.24 -16.10
C LEU A 30 -3.40 -13.09 -15.08
N ASN A 31 -2.83 -11.94 -15.43
CA ASN A 31 -2.71 -10.80 -14.52
C ASN A 31 -4.09 -10.31 -13.99
N PRO A 32 -5.15 -10.16 -14.83
CA PRO A 32 -6.50 -9.82 -14.35
C PRO A 32 -7.12 -10.79 -13.36
N LEU A 33 -6.60 -12.02 -13.26
CA LEU A 33 -7.03 -13.03 -12.29
C LEU A 33 -6.30 -12.91 -10.94
N GLY A 34 -5.43 -11.91 -10.78
CA GLY A 34 -4.61 -11.72 -9.58
C GLY A 34 -3.45 -12.70 -9.47
N LEU A 35 -3.07 -13.37 -10.58
CA LEU A 35 -1.96 -14.31 -10.62
C LEU A 35 -0.65 -13.57 -10.92
N ASN A 36 0.34 -13.78 -10.04
CA ASN A 36 1.66 -13.16 -10.17
C ASN A 36 2.62 -14.12 -10.89
N CYS A 37 2.94 -13.80 -12.14
CA CYS A 37 3.77 -14.67 -12.97
C CYS A 37 5.27 -14.43 -12.74
N LEU A 38 6.06 -15.50 -12.81
CA LEU A 38 7.51 -15.41 -12.98
C LEU A 38 7.84 -15.24 -14.46
N ARG A 39 8.79 -14.36 -14.77
CA ARG A 39 9.22 -14.08 -16.15
C ARG A 39 10.73 -14.07 -16.24
N THR A 40 11.27 -14.49 -17.37
CA THR A 40 12.69 -14.38 -17.69
C THR A 40 12.85 -13.35 -18.81
N PHE A 41 13.69 -12.35 -18.58
CA PHE A 41 14.03 -11.36 -19.60
C PHE A 41 15.52 -11.44 -19.92
N PRO A 42 15.92 -11.20 -21.19
CA PRO A 42 17.32 -11.00 -21.52
C PRO A 42 17.95 -9.93 -20.62
N VAL A 43 19.19 -10.14 -20.21
CA VAL A 43 20.00 -9.23 -19.34
C VAL A 43 19.51 -9.10 -17.89
N VAL A 44 18.21 -9.11 -17.62
CA VAL A 44 17.66 -8.99 -16.25
C VAL A 44 17.62 -10.34 -15.52
N GLY A 45 17.41 -11.43 -16.25
CA GLY A 45 17.25 -12.76 -15.68
C GLY A 45 15.81 -13.07 -15.26
N THR A 46 15.63 -14.07 -14.39
CA THR A 46 14.31 -14.52 -13.91
C THR A 46 13.85 -13.69 -12.73
N VAL A 47 12.65 -13.12 -12.83
CA VAL A 47 12.07 -12.16 -11.88
C VAL A 47 10.63 -12.51 -11.52
N ASN A 48 10.18 -12.06 -10.34
CA ASN A 48 8.75 -11.96 -10.06
C ASN A 48 8.16 -10.76 -10.83
N TRP A 49 7.20 -11.01 -11.71
CA TRP A 49 6.60 -10.00 -12.59
C TRP A 49 5.14 -9.68 -12.25
N GLY A 50 4.72 -9.94 -11.00
CA GLY A 50 3.39 -9.55 -10.53
C GLY A 50 3.36 -9.21 -9.04
N ALA A 51 2.50 -8.26 -8.67
CA ALA A 51 2.29 -7.83 -7.29
C ALA A 51 0.82 -7.66 -6.90
N ARG A 52 -0.09 -8.41 -7.53
CA ARG A 52 -1.53 -8.43 -7.20
C ARG A 52 -1.84 -9.42 -6.09
N THR A 53 -2.94 -9.19 -5.39
CA THR A 53 -3.58 -10.16 -4.49
C THR A 53 -4.69 -10.88 -5.26
N THR A 54 -5.18 -12.00 -4.74
CA THR A 54 -6.34 -12.71 -5.31
C THR A 54 -7.64 -11.90 -5.20
N ALA A 55 -7.77 -11.09 -4.14
CA ALA A 55 -8.84 -10.09 -4.01
C ALA A 55 -8.72 -8.94 -5.02
N GLY A 56 -7.59 -8.84 -5.72
CA GLY A 56 -7.30 -7.87 -6.77
C GLY A 56 -7.59 -8.35 -8.19
N ALA A 57 -8.24 -9.50 -8.35
CA ALA A 57 -8.79 -9.90 -9.63
C ALA A 57 -9.76 -8.79 -10.12
N ASP A 58 -9.66 -8.37 -11.38
CA ASP A 58 -10.25 -7.11 -11.87
C ASP A 58 -11.79 -7.04 -11.75
N VAL A 59 -12.46 -8.19 -11.58
CA VAL A 59 -13.90 -8.29 -11.30
C VAL A 59 -14.26 -7.73 -9.91
N LEU A 60 -13.30 -7.76 -8.98
CA LEU A 60 -13.41 -7.27 -7.63
C LEU A 60 -12.71 -5.91 -7.59
N ALA A 61 -13.44 -4.81 -7.74
CA ALA A 61 -12.91 -3.45 -7.61
C ALA A 61 -12.44 -3.17 -6.16
N SER A 62 -11.34 -3.81 -5.76
CA SER A 62 -10.86 -3.91 -4.39
C SER A 62 -9.75 -2.92 -4.11
N GLN A 63 -9.87 -2.20 -3.00
CA GLN A 63 -8.78 -1.37 -2.48
C GLN A 63 -7.53 -2.20 -2.11
N TRP A 64 -7.68 -3.52 -1.92
CA TRP A 64 -6.62 -4.46 -1.58
C TRP A 64 -6.00 -5.14 -2.81
N LYS A 65 -6.16 -4.57 -4.00
CA LYS A 65 -5.67 -5.13 -5.26
C LYS A 65 -4.19 -5.49 -5.25
N TYR A 66 -3.36 -4.70 -4.57
CA TYR A 66 -1.91 -4.82 -4.62
C TYR A 66 -1.32 -5.37 -3.31
N THR A 67 -0.44 -6.35 -3.43
CA THR A 67 0.35 -6.93 -2.34
C THR A 67 1.08 -5.88 -1.50
N PRO A 68 1.84 -4.91 -2.05
CA PRO A 68 2.50 -3.89 -1.23
C PRO A 68 1.52 -3.03 -0.42
N VAL A 69 0.34 -2.73 -0.98
CA VAL A 69 -0.71 -1.96 -0.29
C VAL A 69 -1.29 -2.75 0.87
N ARG A 70 -1.64 -4.03 0.65
CA ARG A 70 -2.17 -4.88 1.72
C ARG A 70 -1.14 -5.16 2.81
N ARG A 71 0.13 -5.39 2.45
CA ARG A 71 1.22 -5.58 3.40
C ARG A 71 1.49 -4.33 4.25
N LEU A 72 1.38 -3.13 3.68
CA LEU A 72 1.49 -1.88 4.42
C LEU A 72 0.35 -1.73 5.43
N ALA A 73 -0.89 -2.00 5.01
CA ALA A 73 -2.05 -1.94 5.91
C ALA A 73 -1.90 -2.91 7.09
N LEU A 74 -1.55 -4.17 6.83
CA LEU A 74 -1.32 -5.19 7.87
C LEU A 74 -0.19 -4.78 8.83
N TYR A 75 0.88 -4.18 8.30
CA TYR A 75 1.97 -3.70 9.12
C TYR A 75 1.55 -2.54 10.04
N ILE A 76 0.75 -1.59 9.52
CA ILE A 76 0.19 -0.50 10.32
C ILE A 76 -0.74 -1.06 11.39
N GLU A 77 -1.70 -1.92 11.01
CA GLU A 77 -2.66 -2.55 11.90
C GLU A 77 -1.98 -3.25 13.09
N GLU A 78 -1.01 -4.13 12.80
CA GLU A 78 -0.26 -4.85 13.83
C GLU A 78 0.60 -3.93 14.70
N SER A 79 1.24 -2.92 14.10
CA SER A 79 2.09 -1.96 14.83
C SER A 79 1.27 -1.07 15.76
N VAL A 80 0.11 -0.60 15.30
CA VAL A 80 -0.84 0.17 16.11
C VAL A 80 -1.40 -0.69 17.24
N PHE A 81 -1.84 -1.92 16.94
CA PHE A 81 -2.36 -2.83 17.95
C PHE A 81 -1.36 -3.08 19.09
N ARG A 82 -0.10 -3.39 18.75
CA ARG A 82 0.96 -3.59 19.75
C ARG A 82 1.35 -2.30 20.47
N GLY A 83 1.44 -1.19 19.72
CA GLY A 83 1.86 0.12 20.24
C GLY A 83 0.83 0.79 21.16
N THR A 84 -0.40 0.29 21.20
CA THR A 84 -1.51 0.86 21.99
C THR A 84 -1.96 -0.05 23.14
N GLN A 85 -1.28 -1.18 23.40
CA GLN A 85 -1.64 -2.09 24.50
C GLN A 85 -1.65 -1.41 25.88
N TRP A 86 -0.84 -0.38 26.09
CA TRP A 86 -0.78 0.38 27.34
C TRP A 86 -2.07 1.15 27.65
N ALA A 87 -2.91 1.42 26.64
CA ALA A 87 -4.16 2.17 26.82
C ALA A 87 -5.24 1.36 27.56
N VAL A 88 -5.06 0.04 27.68
CA VAL A 88 -6.01 -0.83 28.36
C VAL A 88 -6.00 -0.49 29.86
N PHE A 89 -7.19 -0.30 30.43
CA PHE A 89 -7.44 0.13 31.82
C PHE A 89 -7.11 1.60 32.14
N GLU A 90 -6.71 2.41 31.17
CA GLU A 90 -6.62 3.86 31.36
C GLU A 90 -8.01 4.52 31.38
N PRO A 91 -8.19 5.65 32.08
CA PRO A 91 -9.45 6.40 32.05
C PRO A 91 -9.84 6.82 30.63
N ASN A 92 -11.03 6.40 30.18
CA ASN A 92 -11.55 6.66 28.83
C ASN A 92 -12.11 8.09 28.68
N ASP A 93 -11.18 9.04 28.56
CA ASP A 93 -11.48 10.45 28.35
C ASP A 93 -10.36 11.14 27.54
N GLU A 94 -10.55 12.43 27.25
CA GLU A 94 -9.66 13.24 26.40
C GLU A 94 -8.16 13.10 26.69
N PRO A 95 -7.66 12.98 27.95
CA PRO A 95 -6.24 12.74 28.19
C PRO A 95 -5.71 11.47 27.51
N LEU A 96 -6.42 10.34 27.60
CA LEU A 96 -6.05 9.09 26.93
C LEU A 96 -6.09 9.25 25.41
N TRP A 97 -7.17 9.86 24.91
CA TRP A 97 -7.35 10.07 23.47
C TRP A 97 -6.24 10.94 22.88
N SER A 98 -5.84 12.00 23.59
CA SER A 98 -4.75 12.89 23.17
C SER A 98 -3.41 12.15 23.08
N GLN A 99 -3.11 11.27 24.04
CA GLN A 99 -1.89 10.46 24.03
C GLN A 99 -1.89 9.44 22.88
N LEU A 100 -3.02 8.77 22.63
CA LEU A 100 -3.20 7.89 21.48
C LEU A 100 -3.00 8.64 20.16
N ARG A 101 -3.64 9.80 19.98
CA ARG A 101 -3.47 10.62 18.77
C ARG A 101 -2.01 11.03 18.58
N LEU A 102 -1.33 11.49 19.64
CA LEU A 102 0.07 11.91 19.58
C LEU A 102 0.99 10.76 19.16
N ASN A 103 0.88 9.61 19.85
CA ASN A 103 1.73 8.44 19.60
C ASN A 103 1.57 7.93 18.16
N LEU A 104 0.32 7.74 17.73
CA LEU A 104 0.02 7.22 16.41
C LEU A 104 0.31 8.22 15.29
N THR A 105 0.10 9.51 15.53
CA THR A 105 0.52 10.56 14.57
C THR A 105 2.03 10.55 14.38
N SER A 106 2.81 10.38 15.45
CA SER A 106 4.27 10.26 15.36
C SER A 106 4.69 9.04 14.53
N PHE A 107 4.10 7.88 14.79
CA PHE A 107 4.37 6.66 14.03
C PHE A 107 4.05 6.83 12.53
N MET A 108 2.88 7.38 12.21
CA MET A 108 2.46 7.60 10.82
C MET A 108 3.34 8.66 10.14
N GLN A 109 3.77 9.69 10.85
CA GLN A 109 4.71 10.70 10.34
C GLN A 109 6.07 10.09 9.97
N ASP A 110 6.57 9.14 10.76
CA ASP A 110 7.82 8.45 10.45
C ASP A 110 7.70 7.58 9.18
N LEU A 111 6.54 6.94 8.97
CA LEU A 111 6.26 6.24 7.72
C LEU A 111 6.16 7.19 6.53
N PHE A 112 5.51 8.35 6.70
CA PHE A 112 5.44 9.38 5.67
C PHE A 112 6.84 9.87 5.26
N ARG A 113 7.71 10.17 6.22
CA ARG A 113 9.11 10.60 5.94
C ARG A 113 9.93 9.55 5.20
N LYS A 114 9.60 8.27 5.40
CA LYS A 114 10.21 7.14 4.67
C LYS A 114 9.60 6.93 3.28
N GLY A 115 8.64 7.75 2.88
CA GLY A 115 7.94 7.64 1.60
C GLY A 115 7.00 6.45 1.53
N ALA A 116 6.34 6.08 2.64
CA ALA A 116 5.40 4.95 2.64
C ALA A 116 4.03 5.29 2.02
N PHE A 117 3.69 6.58 1.95
CA PHE A 117 2.38 7.08 1.54
C PHE A 117 2.50 7.96 0.30
N ALA A 118 1.40 8.04 -0.46
CA ALA A 118 1.23 9.06 -1.49
C ALA A 118 0.93 10.43 -0.85
N GLY A 119 1.09 11.50 -1.63
CA GLY A 119 0.86 12.87 -1.16
C GLY A 119 2.16 13.62 -0.83
N ARG A 120 2.10 14.95 -0.91
CA ARG A 120 3.25 15.85 -0.65
C ARG A 120 3.24 16.37 0.78
N THR A 121 2.10 16.31 1.47
CA THR A 121 1.95 16.78 2.85
C THR A 121 1.40 15.67 3.74
N PRO A 122 1.66 15.70 5.06
CA PRO A 122 1.10 14.72 6.00
C PRO A 122 -0.43 14.62 5.91
N ARG A 123 -1.13 15.75 5.71
CA ARG A 123 -2.60 15.80 5.61
C ARG A 123 -3.16 15.11 4.37
N GLU A 124 -2.39 15.05 3.28
CA GLU A 124 -2.74 14.28 2.08
C GLU A 124 -2.42 12.79 2.26
N ALA A 125 -1.44 12.49 3.12
CA ALA A 125 -0.82 11.17 3.22
C ALA A 125 -1.47 10.25 4.25
N TYR A 126 -1.92 10.79 5.38
CA TYR A 126 -2.55 10.01 6.44
C TYR A 126 -3.44 10.86 7.34
N LEU A 127 -4.28 10.17 8.11
CA LEU A 127 -5.10 10.75 9.16
C LEU A 127 -5.07 9.86 10.41
N VAL A 128 -5.09 10.50 11.58
CA VAL A 128 -5.28 9.84 12.87
C VAL A 128 -6.32 10.65 13.63
N ARG A 129 -7.41 10.00 14.03
CA ARG A 129 -8.47 10.60 14.85
C ARG A 129 -8.80 9.70 16.02
N CYS A 130 -8.98 10.29 17.19
CA CYS A 130 -9.44 9.63 18.40
C CYS A 130 -9.97 10.75 19.28
N ASP A 131 -11.27 11.01 19.26
CA ASP A 131 -11.91 12.15 19.91
C ASP A 131 -13.37 11.76 20.23
N ALA A 132 -14.17 12.70 20.76
CA ALA A 132 -15.57 12.47 21.07
C ALA A 132 -16.45 12.22 19.81
N GLU A 133 -15.97 12.56 18.60
CA GLU A 133 -16.68 12.22 17.36
C GLU A 133 -16.41 10.77 16.95
N THR A 134 -15.24 10.21 17.26
CA THR A 134 -14.94 8.80 17.00
C THR A 134 -15.38 7.89 18.14
N THR A 135 -15.37 8.36 19.38
CA THR A 135 -15.73 7.61 20.59
C THR A 135 -16.96 8.23 21.24
N THR A 136 -18.13 7.63 20.99
CA THR A 136 -19.42 8.13 21.48
C THR A 136 -19.60 7.88 22.98
N SER A 137 -20.61 8.50 23.61
CA SER A 137 -20.95 8.20 25.01
C SER A 137 -21.22 6.71 25.24
N ASP A 138 -21.95 6.05 24.33
CA ASP A 138 -22.23 4.62 24.41
C ASP A 138 -20.95 3.76 24.28
N ASP A 139 -19.95 4.23 23.54
CA ASP A 139 -18.64 3.57 23.50
C ASP A 139 -17.93 3.71 24.84
N ARG A 140 -17.96 4.91 25.43
CA ARG A 140 -17.33 5.20 26.72
C ARG A 140 -17.94 4.38 27.85
N ASP A 141 -19.26 4.29 27.90
CA ASP A 141 -19.99 3.50 28.90
C ASP A 141 -19.68 2.00 28.78
N ARG A 142 -19.33 1.53 27.57
CA ARG A 142 -18.86 0.17 27.30
C ARG A 142 -17.35 -0.02 27.45
N GLY A 143 -16.61 1.03 27.83
CA GLY A 143 -15.16 0.99 27.95
C GLY A 143 -14.41 0.89 26.61
N VAL A 144 -15.05 1.28 25.50
CA VAL A 144 -14.49 1.24 24.14
C VAL A 144 -13.88 2.59 23.79
N VAL A 145 -12.66 2.57 23.24
CA VAL A 145 -11.99 3.73 22.63
C VAL A 145 -11.85 3.47 21.15
N ASN A 146 -12.31 4.39 20.30
CA ASN A 146 -12.26 4.23 18.85
C ASN A 146 -11.21 5.16 18.25
N VAL A 147 -10.15 4.56 17.70
CA VAL A 147 -9.12 5.27 16.94
C VAL A 147 -9.31 5.00 15.45
N VAL A 148 -9.47 6.06 14.66
CA VAL A 148 -9.55 5.98 13.21
C VAL A 148 -8.19 6.36 12.61
N VAL A 149 -7.57 5.39 11.93
CA VAL A 149 -6.32 5.59 11.18
C VAL A 149 -6.60 5.38 9.69
N GLY A 150 -6.24 6.37 8.88
CA GLY A 150 -6.33 6.31 7.42
C GLY A 150 -5.01 6.68 6.77
N PHE A 151 -4.75 6.17 5.56
CA PHE A 151 -3.54 6.46 4.82
C PHE A 151 -3.76 6.40 3.30
N ALA A 152 -2.96 7.16 2.55
CA ALA A 152 -2.94 7.17 1.10
C ALA A 152 -1.86 6.19 0.60
N PRO A 153 -2.23 5.03 0.01
CA PRO A 153 -1.24 4.05 -0.42
C PRO A 153 -0.50 4.46 -1.70
N LEU A 154 0.77 4.05 -1.80
CA LEU A 154 1.49 4.04 -3.08
C LEU A 154 1.00 2.87 -3.94
N LYS A 155 0.35 3.17 -5.06
CA LYS A 155 -0.08 2.17 -6.05
C LYS A 155 1.04 1.95 -7.08
N PRO A 156 1.44 0.71 -7.39
CA PRO A 156 2.45 0.44 -8.41
C PRO A 156 1.99 0.90 -9.81
N ALA A 157 2.93 1.37 -10.63
CA ALA A 157 2.70 1.55 -12.06
C ALA A 157 2.81 0.19 -12.76
N GLU A 158 1.70 -0.32 -13.29
CA GLU A 158 1.67 -1.60 -14.00
C GLU A 158 1.97 -1.47 -15.49
N PHE A 159 1.71 -0.29 -16.06
CA PHE A 159 1.89 0.00 -17.48
C PHE A 159 2.54 1.36 -17.65
N VAL A 160 3.47 1.44 -18.61
CA VAL A 160 4.05 2.71 -19.08
C VAL A 160 3.64 2.88 -20.53
N ILE A 161 2.83 3.89 -20.82
CA ILE A 161 2.41 4.22 -22.19
C ILE A 161 3.33 5.34 -22.69
N ILE A 162 4.20 5.02 -23.64
CA ILE A 162 5.08 5.99 -24.31
C ILE A 162 4.37 6.48 -25.57
N ARG A 163 4.16 7.80 -25.67
CA ARG A 163 3.60 8.44 -26.88
C ARG A 163 4.70 9.24 -27.55
N ILE A 164 5.01 8.92 -28.80
CA ILE A 164 5.99 9.64 -29.61
C ILE A 164 5.22 10.36 -30.72
N GLN A 165 5.41 11.67 -30.83
CA GLN A 165 4.83 12.49 -31.88
C GLN A 165 5.94 13.29 -32.54
N GLN A 166 5.90 13.37 -33.87
CA GLN A 166 6.75 14.27 -34.63
C GLN A 166 6.14 15.67 -34.54
N LEU A 167 6.89 16.64 -34.00
CA LEU A 167 6.53 18.05 -34.08
C LEU A 167 6.68 18.48 -35.54
N ALA A 168 5.58 18.53 -36.30
CA ALA A 168 5.56 19.16 -37.61
C ALA A 168 5.74 20.68 -37.43
N GLY A 169 6.60 21.29 -38.26
CA GLY A 169 7.18 22.61 -38.07
C GLY A 169 6.20 23.71 -37.67
N GLN A 170 6.50 24.40 -36.57
CA GLN A 170 6.05 25.77 -36.36
C GLN A 170 6.74 26.64 -37.40
N ASN A 171 6.07 26.95 -38.51
CA ASN A 171 6.48 28.07 -39.34
C ASN A 171 6.21 29.35 -38.54
N PRO A 172 7.23 30.18 -38.24
CA PRO A 172 6.98 31.51 -37.73
C PRO A 172 6.36 32.32 -38.89
N SER A 173 5.07 32.60 -38.78
CA SER A 173 4.41 33.67 -39.53
C SER A 173 4.96 35.03 -39.13
#